data_AF-A0A535I4R5-F1
#
_entry.id   AF-A0A535I4R5-F1
#
_cell.length_a   1.000
_cell.length_b   1.000
_cell.length_c   1.000
_cell.angle_alpha   90.00
_cell.angle_beta   90.00
_cell.angle_gamma   90.00
#
_symmetry.space_group_name_H-M   'P 1'
#
loop_
_entity.id
_entity.type
_entity.pdbx_description
1 polymer ?
#
loop_
_entity_poly.entity_id
_entity_poly.type
_entity_poly.pdbx_seq_one_letter_code
_entity_poly.pdbx_strand_id
1 'polypeptide(L)'
;MSTLLIFCRECGKQVSSSQTRNGLCVDCRVKHSVADLRDEHARLWRKRERYRSQNANVEQIGHQIARVEDRMAQRIKELVSNEREAVDHLRRELEAARGQRYTIKGV
;
A
#
# COMPACT_ATOMS: atom_id res chain seq x y z
N MET A 1 -10.49 -32.84 1.74
CA MET A 1 -9.36 -32.34 2.55
C MET A 1 -9.84 -31.12 3.33
N SER A 2 -9.85 -31.19 4.66
CA SER A 2 -10.31 -30.08 5.51
C SER A 2 -9.21 -29.02 5.61
N THR A 3 -9.45 -27.85 5.04
CA THR A 3 -8.54 -26.71 5.16
C THR A 3 -8.72 -26.09 6.54
N LEU A 4 -7.67 -26.12 7.37
CA LEU A 4 -7.70 -25.48 8.69
C LEU A 4 -7.86 -23.96 8.49
N LEU A 5 -8.92 -23.39 9.05
CA LEU A 5 -9.17 -21.97 8.99
C LEU A 5 -8.56 -21.27 10.23
N ILE A 6 -7.85 -20.17 10.00
CA ILE A 6 -7.20 -19.37 11.03
C ILE A 6 -7.71 -17.93 10.93
N PHE A 7 -7.87 -17.27 12.07
CA PHE A 7 -8.17 -15.84 12.13
C PHE A 7 -6.90 -15.01 11.97
N CYS A 8 -6.95 -14.03 11.07
CA CYS A 8 -5.91 -13.00 10.99
C CYS A 8 -5.89 -12.19 12.29
N ARG A 9 -4.72 -12.04 12.90
CA ARG A 9 -4.55 -11.31 14.17
C ARG A 9 -4.86 -9.82 14.08
N GLU A 10 -4.76 -9.24 12.90
CA GLU A 10 -4.95 -7.80 12.71
C GLU A 10 -6.37 -7.46 12.24
N CYS A 11 -6.86 -8.10 11.18
CA CYS A 11 -8.18 -7.77 10.62
C CYS A 11 -9.31 -8.71 11.04
N GLY A 12 -9.03 -9.78 11.80
CA GLY A 12 -10.03 -10.76 12.24
C GLY A 12 -10.64 -11.61 11.13
N LYS A 13 -10.19 -11.47 9.88
CA LYS A 13 -10.69 -12.27 8.75
C LYS A 13 -10.28 -13.73 8.91
N GLN A 14 -11.24 -14.63 8.70
CA GLN A 14 -10.97 -16.07 8.65
C GLN A 14 -10.38 -16.43 7.28
N VAL A 15 -9.21 -17.05 7.27
CA VAL A 15 -8.47 -17.43 6.05
C VAL A 15 -7.91 -18.85 6.17
N SER A 16 -7.57 -19.46 5.03
CA SER A 16 -6.85 -20.74 5.04
C SER A 16 -5.53 -20.61 5.80
N SER A 17 -5.16 -21.62 6.57
CA SER A 17 -3.85 -21.72 7.22
C SER A 17 -2.70 -21.60 6.22
N SER A 18 -2.86 -22.11 5.00
CA SER A 18 -1.88 -21.98 3.91
C SER A 18 -1.70 -20.53 3.40
N GLN A 19 -2.70 -19.68 3.62
CA GLN A 19 -2.68 -18.25 3.25
C GLN A 19 -2.27 -17.34 4.42
N THR A 20 -1.99 -17.94 5.59
CA THR A 20 -1.60 -17.22 6.80
C THR A 20 -0.09 -17.36 7.00
N ARG A 21 0.61 -16.25 7.28
CA ARG A 21 2.02 -16.30 7.70
C ARG A 21 2.21 -15.38 8.90
N ASN A 22 2.83 -15.89 9.97
CA ASN A 22 3.00 -15.18 11.24
C ASN A 22 1.67 -14.68 11.85
N GLY A 23 0.57 -15.40 11.61
CA GLY A 23 -0.77 -15.02 12.08
C GLY A 23 -1.44 -13.88 11.30
N LEU A 24 -0.88 -13.46 10.16
CA LEU A 24 -1.44 -12.43 9.30
C LEU A 24 -1.89 -13.00 7.96
N CYS A 25 -3.04 -12.54 7.46
CA CYS A 25 -3.47 -12.78 6.09
C CYS A 25 -2.61 -11.99 5.09
N VAL A 26 -2.70 -12.34 3.81
CA VAL A 26 -1.97 -11.65 2.73
C VAL A 26 -2.26 -10.15 2.70
N ASP A 27 -3.53 -9.73 2.85
CA ASP A 27 -3.92 -8.32 2.88
C ASP A 27 -3.15 -7.53 3.97
N CYS A 28 -3.11 -8.07 5.19
CA CYS A 28 -2.41 -7.47 6.34
C CYS A 28 -0.89 -7.46 6.14
N ARG A 29 -0.33 -8.55 5.62
CA ARG A 29 1.11 -8.62 5.31
C ARG A 29 1.53 -7.58 4.27
N VAL A 30 0.71 -7.39 3.24
CA VAL A 30 0.93 -6.35 2.22
C VAL A 30 0.87 -4.96 2.86
N LYS A 31 -0.20 -4.66 3.63
CA LYS A 31 -0.33 -3.37 4.33
C LYS A 31 0.88 -3.04 5.20
N HIS A 32 1.36 -4.03 5.96
CA HIS A 32 2.54 -3.86 6.80
C HIS A 32 3.81 -3.65 5.98
N SER A 33 4.01 -4.40 4.89
CA SER A 33 5.26 -4.33 4.12
C SER A 33 5.42 -3.04 3.32
N VAL A 34 4.31 -2.41 2.95
CA VAL A 34 4.32 -1.16 2.17
C VAL A 34 4.00 0.09 3.00
N ALA A 35 3.83 -0.02 4.32
CA ALA A 35 3.40 1.09 5.17
C ALA A 35 4.29 2.35 5.00
N ASP A 36 5.61 2.19 5.09
CA ASP A 36 6.56 3.31 4.97
C ASP A 36 6.55 3.93 3.56
N LEU A 37 6.41 3.09 2.52
CA LEU A 37 6.34 3.52 1.13
C LEU A 37 5.01 4.26 0.86
N ARG A 38 3.92 3.81 1.46
CA ARG A 38 2.61 4.45 1.38
C ARG A 38 2.65 5.84 2.01
N ASP A 39 3.31 5.99 3.15
CA ASP A 39 3.47 7.28 3.80
C ASP A 39 4.41 8.20 2.99
N GLU A 40 5.48 7.67 2.41
CA GLU A 40 6.36 8.40 1.49
C GLU A 40 5.59 8.90 0.26
N HIS A 41 4.79 8.02 -0.35
CA HIS A 41 3.93 8.35 -1.49
C HIS A 41 2.96 9.49 -1.15
N ALA A 42 2.27 9.40 -0.02
CA ALA A 42 1.36 10.43 0.45
C ALA A 42 2.07 11.78 0.70
N ARG A 43 3.28 11.76 1.29
CA ARG A 43 4.09 12.97 1.50
C ARG A 43 4.50 13.63 0.17
N LEU A 44 4.97 12.84 -0.80
CA LEU A 44 5.36 13.34 -2.12
C LEU A 44 4.16 13.88 -2.89
N TRP A 45 2.99 13.24 -2.78
CA TRP A 45 1.77 13.76 -3.38
C TRP A 45 1.37 15.12 -2.82
N ARG A 46 1.37 15.26 -1.49
CA ARG A 46 1.09 16.56 -0.84
C ARG A 46 2.13 17.61 -1.25
N LYS A 47 3.40 17.23 -1.38
CA LYS A 47 4.45 18.12 -1.90
C LYS A 47 4.14 18.54 -3.34
N ARG A 48 3.81 17.60 -4.23
CA ARG A 48 3.47 17.89 -5.62
C ARG A 48 2.30 18.87 -5.73
N GLU A 49 1.25 18.67 -4.93
CA GLU A 49 0.08 19.55 -4.92
C GLU A 49 0.44 20.98 -4.48
N ARG A 50 1.25 21.14 -3.42
CA ARG A 50 1.72 22.47 -2.98
C ARG A 50 2.56 23.20 -4.04
N TYR A 51 3.37 22.47 -4.79
CA TYR A 51 4.26 23.03 -5.79
C TYR A 51 3.56 23.27 -7.14
N ARG A 52 2.41 22.62 -7.36
CA ARG A 52 1.59 22.80 -8.57
C ARG A 52 1.12 24.26 -8.71
N SER A 53 0.77 24.93 -7.62
CA SER A 53 0.37 26.35 -7.65
C SER A 53 1.55 27.32 -7.83
N GLN A 54 2.79 26.83 -7.72
CA GLN A 54 4.02 27.63 -7.78
C GLN A 54 4.82 27.39 -9.07
N ASN A 55 4.33 26.54 -10.00
CA ASN A 55 4.99 26.16 -11.25
C ASN A 55 6.45 25.67 -11.09
N ALA A 56 6.83 25.17 -9.92
CA ALA A 56 8.20 24.76 -9.62
C ALA A 56 8.29 23.25 -9.38
N ASN A 57 9.28 22.57 -9.96
CA ASN A 57 9.73 21.20 -9.62
C ASN A 57 8.68 20.07 -9.62
N VAL A 58 7.52 20.24 -10.26
CA VAL A 58 6.44 19.24 -10.30
C VAL A 58 6.86 17.95 -11.00
N GLU A 59 7.68 18.05 -12.04
CA GLU A 59 8.20 16.91 -12.82
C GLU A 59 9.14 16.04 -11.98
N GLN A 60 10.12 16.65 -11.29
CA GLN A 60 11.05 15.93 -10.42
C GLN A 60 10.31 15.19 -9.29
N ILE A 61 9.28 15.81 -8.71
CA ILE A 61 8.44 15.15 -7.69
C ILE A 61 7.63 14.00 -8.33
N GLY A 62 7.16 14.16 -9.58
CA GLY A 62 6.52 13.09 -10.35
C GLY A 62 7.41 11.85 -10.49
N HIS A 63 8.69 12.03 -10.82
CA HIS A 63 9.65 10.92 -10.88
C HIS A 63 9.92 10.29 -9.51
N GLN A 64 9.91 11.06 -8.43
CA GLN A 64 10.02 10.51 -7.07
C GLN A 64 8.80 9.64 -6.72
N ILE A 65 7.59 10.09 -7.07
CA ILE A 65 6.36 9.32 -6.87
C ILE A 65 6.45 7.99 -7.64
N ALA A 66 6.81 8.02 -8.92
CA ALA A 66 6.94 6.81 -9.75
C ALA A 66 7.90 5.78 -9.12
N ARG A 67 9.07 6.22 -8.64
CA ARG A 67 10.03 5.33 -7.94
C ARG A 67 9.48 4.73 -6.64
N VAL A 68 8.59 5.43 -5.94
CA VAL A 68 7.91 4.85 -4.76
C VAL A 68 6.89 3.81 -5.20
N GLU A 69 6.09 4.12 -6.23
CA GLU A 69 5.09 3.20 -6.79
C GLU A 69 5.75 1.90 -7.30
N ASP A 70 6.90 1.99 -7.97
CA ASP A 70 7.70 0.83 -8.42
C ASP A 70 8.22 -0.01 -7.25
N ARG A 71 8.72 0.63 -6.18
CA ARG A 71 9.18 -0.08 -4.98
C ARG A 71 8.03 -0.78 -4.25
N MET A 72 6.84 -0.17 -4.22
CA MET A 72 5.63 -0.80 -3.69
C MET A 72 5.26 -2.03 -4.52
N ALA A 73 5.26 -1.91 -5.85
CA ALA A 73 4.95 -3.00 -6.76
C ALA A 73 5.89 -4.19 -6.56
N GLN A 74 7.20 -3.93 -6.46
CA GLN A 74 8.20 -4.96 -6.20
C GLN A 74 7.97 -5.67 -4.86
N ARG A 75 7.72 -4.92 -3.79
CA ARG A 75 7.46 -5.49 -2.46
C ARG A 75 6.20 -6.36 -2.43
N ILE A 76 5.18 -5.99 -3.18
CA ILE A 76 3.92 -6.76 -3.25
C ILE A 76 4.14 -8.05 -4.05
N LYS A 77 4.89 -8.00 -5.16
CA LYS A 77 5.24 -9.19 -5.97
C LYS A 77 6.05 -10.22 -5.17
N GLU A 78 6.84 -9.79 -4.19
CA GLU A 78 7.55 -10.70 -3.27
C GLU A 78 6.60 -11.43 -2.28
N LEU A 79 5.40 -10.91 -2.07
CA LEU A 79 4.43 -11.43 -1.09
C LEU A 79 3.28 -12.20 -1.72
N VAL A 80 2.97 -11.91 -2.98
CA VAL A 80 1.81 -12.43 -3.72
C VAL A 80 2.29 -13.05 -5.02
N SER A 81 2.14 -14.37 -5.14
CA SER A 81 2.61 -15.13 -6.31
C SER A 81 1.77 -14.91 -7.57
N ASN A 82 0.52 -14.45 -7.40
CA ASN A 82 -0.39 -14.16 -8.51
C ASN A 82 -0.24 -12.71 -8.95
N GLU A 83 0.15 -12.49 -10.20
CA GLU A 83 0.39 -11.15 -10.75
C GLU A 83 -0.87 -10.27 -10.75
N ARG A 84 -2.03 -10.83 -11.06
CA ARG A 84 -3.31 -10.09 -11.06
C ARG A 84 -3.66 -9.61 -9.65
N GLU A 85 -3.50 -10.50 -8.67
CA GLU A 85 -3.73 -10.18 -7.26
C GLU A 85 -2.72 -9.11 -6.78
N ALA A 86 -1.45 -9.20 -7.20
CA ALA A 86 -0.44 -8.20 -6.89
C ALA A 86 -0.79 -6.80 -7.44
N VAL A 87 -1.33 -6.72 -8.67
CA VAL A 87 -1.83 -5.46 -9.24
C VAL A 87 -3.01 -4.90 -8.45
N ASP A 88 -3.95 -5.74 -8.02
CA ASP A 88 -5.10 -5.32 -7.22
C ASP A 88 -4.67 -4.82 -5.82
N HIS A 89 -3.65 -5.44 -5.21
CA HIS A 89 -3.05 -4.95 -3.98
C HIS A 89 -2.36 -3.60 -4.18
N LEU A 90 -1.57 -3.45 -5.24
CA LEU A 90 -0.88 -2.20 -5.55
C LEU A 90 -1.89 -1.06 -5.72
N ARG A 91 -2.94 -1.30 -6.52
CA ARG A 91 -4.01 -0.32 -6.74
C ARG A 91 -4.64 0.12 -5.42
N ARG A 92 -5.04 -0.82 -4.56
CA ARG A 92 -5.66 -0.53 -3.25
C ARG A 92 -4.75 0.30 -2.34
N GLU A 93 -3.45 -0.02 -2.29
CA GLU A 93 -2.52 0.73 -1.43
C GLU A 93 -2.22 2.13 -1.98
N LEU A 94 -2.15 2.30 -3.30
CA LEU A 94 -2.01 3.63 -3.92
C LEU A 94 -3.28 4.48 -3.74
N GLU A 95 -4.46 3.87 -3.87
CA GLU A 95 -5.74 4.53 -3.56
C GLU A 95 -5.81 4.93 -2.08
N ALA A 96 -5.36 4.08 -1.15
CA ALA A 96 -5.29 4.40 0.28
C ALA A 96 -4.30 5.55 0.57
N ALA A 97 -3.12 5.55 -0.09
CA ALA A 97 -2.13 6.63 0.03
C ALA A 97 -2.70 7.98 -0.43
N ARG A 98 -3.42 7.98 -1.56
CA ARG A 98 -4.07 9.17 -2.14
C ARG A 98 -5.32 9.58 -1.35
N GLY A 99 -6.03 8.60 -0.78
CA GLY A 99 -7.24 8.73 0.01
C GLY A 99 -7.03 9.33 1.41
N GLN A 100 -5.79 9.44 1.89
CA GLN A 100 -5.44 10.27 3.07
C GLN A 100 -5.76 11.78 2.90
N ARG A 101 -6.48 12.17 1.85
CA ARG A 101 -6.87 13.54 1.51
C ARG A 101 -7.83 14.22 2.50
N TYR A 102 -8.31 13.56 3.57
CA TYR A 102 -9.32 14.16 4.48
C TYR A 102 -9.25 13.77 5.96
N THR A 103 -8.11 13.31 6.49
CA THR A 103 -7.94 13.20 7.95
C THR A 103 -7.06 14.36 8.45
N ILE A 104 -7.50 15.59 8.17
CA ILE A 104 -7.13 16.72 9.03
C ILE A 104 -7.91 16.46 10.32
N LYS A 105 -7.23 15.93 11.34
CA LYS A 105 -7.74 16.06 12.70
C LYS A 105 -7.86 17.56 12.93
N GLY A 106 -9.10 18.05 12.99
CA GLY A 106 -9.39 19.36 13.53
C GLY A 106 -8.88 19.39 14.96
N VAL A 107 -7.87 20.22 15.19
CA VAL A 107 -7.51 20.80 16.48
C VAL A 107 -7.20 22.26 16.21
#